data_AF-A0A2K6GHK8-F1
#
_entry.id   AF-A0A2K6GHK8-F1
#
_cell.length_a   1.000
_cell.length_b   1.000
_cell.length_c   1.000
_cell.angle_alpha   90.00
_cell.angle_beta   90.00
_cell.angle_gamma   90.00
#
_symmetry.space_group_name_H-M   'P 1'
#
loop_
_entity.id
_entity.type
_entity.pdbx_description
1 polymer ?
#
loop_
_entity_poly.entity_id
_entity_poly.type
_entity_poly.pdbx_seq_one_letter_code
_entity_poly.pdbx_strand_id
1 'polypeptide(L)'
;MELAGTDLLSGIIPELCQKYPDLNFIIGGEGPKRIVLEEVRERYQLHDRVHLLGPLEHKDVRDVLIQGHIFLNTSLTEAFCMAILEAASCGLQVVSTKVGGIPEVLPENLTILCEPSVKSLCEGLEKAISQLKSGTLPAPENIHNIVKTFYTWRNVAERTEKVYDRVSVEAVLPMKRRLDRLISHCGPVTGYIFAFLAVLNFLFLVFLKWMTPDSIIDVAIDATGPRGAWTHQYSHRKRRHENNEISKTR
;
A
#
# COMPACT_ATOMS: atom_id res chain seq x y z
N MET A 1 -11.37 -1.78 17.01
CA MET A 1 -10.47 -2.70 16.30
C MET A 1 -9.09 -2.03 16.24
N GLU A 2 -8.14 -2.55 17.01
CA GLU A 2 -6.84 -1.92 17.33
C GLU A 2 -5.78 -2.25 16.28
N LEU A 3 -5.86 -1.63 15.11
CA LEU A 3 -4.97 -2.00 13.98
C LEU A 3 -3.73 -1.10 13.89
N ALA A 4 -3.79 0.13 14.42
CA ALA A 4 -2.71 1.13 14.31
C ALA A 4 -1.57 0.98 15.34
N GLY A 5 -1.70 0.10 16.34
CA GLY A 5 -0.67 -0.13 17.36
C GLY A 5 -0.34 1.07 18.24
N THR A 6 -1.32 1.93 18.51
CA THR A 6 -1.16 3.14 19.36
C THR A 6 -0.63 2.83 20.76
N ASP A 7 -0.80 1.60 21.26
CA ASP A 7 -0.23 1.16 22.54
C ASP A 7 1.29 1.01 22.50
N LEU A 8 1.87 0.78 21.32
CA LEU A 8 3.32 0.77 21.17
C LEU A 8 3.86 2.20 21.25
N LEU A 9 3.17 3.16 20.64
CA LEU A 9 3.54 4.58 20.69
C LEU A 9 3.58 5.13 22.12
N SER A 10 2.63 4.75 22.97
CA SER A 10 2.60 5.19 24.38
C SER A 10 3.82 4.73 25.19
N GLY A 11 4.43 3.59 24.82
CA GLY A 11 5.70 3.14 25.40
C GLY A 11 6.93 3.80 24.77
N ILE A 12 6.92 3.99 23.44
CA ILE A 12 8.07 4.52 22.68
C ILE A 12 8.33 6.00 22.98
N ILE A 13 7.28 6.83 23.00
CA ILE A 13 7.38 8.28 23.17
C ILE A 13 8.16 8.66 24.43
N PRO A 14 7.77 8.23 25.65
CA PRO A 14 8.46 8.64 26.86
C PRO A 14 9.90 8.14 26.93
N GLU A 15 10.15 6.91 26.46
CA GLU A 15 11.49 6.29 26.45
C GLU A 15 12.46 7.09 25.57
N LEU A 16 12.08 7.40 24.33
CA LEU A 16 12.95 8.13 23.41
C LEU A 16 13.05 9.62 23.76
N CYS A 17 11.96 10.25 24.19
CA CYS A 17 11.98 11.64 24.62
C CYS A 17 12.88 11.85 25.86
N GLN A 18 13.06 10.84 26.72
CA GLN A 18 14.01 10.93 27.84
C GLN A 18 15.46 10.88 27.36
N LYS A 19 15.76 10.08 26.33
CA LYS A 19 17.11 9.89 25.81
C LYS A 19 17.54 10.95 24.79
N TYR A 20 16.61 11.51 24.04
CA TYR A 20 16.85 12.48 22.98
C TYR A 20 16.07 13.79 23.25
N PRO A 21 16.74 14.82 23.81
CA PRO A 21 16.09 16.10 24.14
C PRO A 21 15.47 16.79 22.92
N ASP A 22 16.14 16.72 21.76
CA ASP A 22 15.76 17.37 20.51
C ASP A 22 14.71 16.58 19.70
N LEU A 23 14.19 15.47 20.23
CA LEU A 23 13.22 14.63 19.54
C LEU A 23 11.80 15.15 19.77
N ASN A 24 11.13 15.50 18.67
CA ASN A 24 9.73 15.92 18.63
C ASN A 24 8.89 14.89 17.85
N PHE A 25 7.69 14.63 18.33
CA PHE A 25 6.68 13.79 17.70
C PHE A 25 5.53 14.66 17.20
N ILE A 26 5.18 14.47 15.94
CA ILE A 26 3.97 15.02 15.34
C ILE A 26 3.07 13.85 14.99
N ILE A 27 1.89 13.78 15.59
CA ILE A 27 0.96 12.66 15.46
C ILE A 27 -0.33 13.19 14.85
N GLY A 28 -0.55 12.82 13.59
CA GLY A 28 -1.78 13.06 12.86
C GLY A 28 -2.68 11.83 12.84
N GLY A 29 -3.99 12.05 12.95
CA GLY A 29 -5.00 11.00 12.96
C GLY A 29 -5.93 11.10 14.16
N GLU A 30 -7.06 10.42 14.04
CA GLU A 30 -8.05 10.30 15.09
C GLU A 30 -8.30 8.82 15.38
N GLY A 31 -8.50 8.50 16.66
CA GLY A 31 -8.74 7.13 17.06
C GLY A 31 -9.11 7.03 18.54
N PRO A 32 -9.76 5.92 18.94
CA PRO A 32 -10.24 5.74 20.30
C PRO A 32 -9.11 5.76 21.35
N LYS A 33 -7.87 5.49 20.92
CA LYS A 33 -6.68 5.47 21.77
C LYS A 33 -5.93 6.80 21.87
N ARG A 34 -6.49 7.89 21.32
CA ARG A 34 -5.91 9.23 21.48
C ARG A 34 -5.73 9.60 22.95
N ILE A 35 -6.70 9.24 23.79
CA ILE A 35 -6.66 9.50 25.24
C ILE A 35 -5.41 8.92 25.91
N VAL A 36 -4.94 7.75 25.47
CA VAL A 36 -3.72 7.12 26.00
C VAL A 36 -2.49 7.96 25.70
N LEU A 37 -2.41 8.54 24.50
CA LEU A 37 -1.30 9.42 24.12
C LEU A 37 -1.37 10.76 24.87
N GLU A 38 -2.57 11.28 25.10
CA GLU A 38 -2.78 12.47 25.93
C GLU A 38 -2.33 12.21 27.37
N GLU A 39 -2.75 11.10 27.98
CA GLU A 39 -2.31 10.71 29.33
C GLU A 39 -0.78 10.56 29.44
N VAL A 40 -0.13 9.95 28.44
CA VAL A 40 1.34 9.87 28.38
C VAL A 40 1.95 11.26 28.28
N ARG A 41 1.41 12.13 27.43
CA ARG A 41 1.90 13.50 27.27
C ARG A 41 1.80 14.29 28.58
N GLU A 42 0.67 14.20 29.28
CA GLU A 42 0.47 14.85 30.60
C GLU A 42 1.41 14.26 31.66
N ARG A 43 1.46 12.92 31.77
CA ARG A 43 2.25 12.22 32.80
C ARG A 43 3.75 12.52 32.71
N TYR A 44 4.27 12.63 31.48
CA TYR A 44 5.69 12.87 31.23
C TYR A 44 6.00 14.34 30.88
N GLN A 45 5.01 15.25 30.97
CA GLN A 45 5.14 16.68 30.70
C GLN A 45 5.72 16.98 29.30
N LEU A 46 5.22 16.30 28.27
CA LEU A 46 5.75 16.35 26.90
C LEU A 46 4.95 17.29 25.96
N HIS A 47 4.25 18.30 26.47
CA HIS A 47 3.40 19.19 25.67
C HIS A 47 4.13 19.88 24.52
N ASP A 48 5.37 20.31 24.78
CA ASP A 48 6.19 21.03 23.79
C ASP A 48 6.83 20.10 22.75
N ARG A 49 6.77 18.79 22.97
CA ARG A 49 7.46 17.78 22.14
C ARG A 49 6.53 16.81 21.44
N VAL A 50 5.31 16.61 21.94
CA VAL A 50 4.34 15.66 21.39
C VAL A 50 3.10 16.43 20.94
N HIS A 51 3.07 16.75 19.65
CA HIS A 51 1.98 17.49 19.02
C HIS A 51 0.93 16.51 18.46
N LEU A 52 -0.26 16.51 19.07
CA LEU A 52 -1.40 15.73 18.63
C LEU A 52 -2.31 16.60 17.75
N LEU A 53 -2.18 16.46 16.42
CA LEU A 53 -2.88 17.31 15.45
C LEU A 53 -4.38 16.95 15.31
N GLY A 54 -4.74 15.71 15.62
CA GLY A 54 -6.09 15.19 15.35
C GLY A 54 -6.29 14.77 13.89
N PRO A 55 -7.54 14.65 13.41
CA PRO A 55 -7.82 14.17 12.06
C PRO A 55 -7.21 15.12 11.02
N LEU A 56 -6.53 14.55 10.02
CA LEU A 56 -5.94 15.29 8.91
C LEU A 56 -6.69 14.96 7.62
N GLU A 57 -7.01 15.97 6.82
CA GLU A 57 -7.48 15.75 5.46
C GLU A 57 -6.31 15.34 4.56
N HIS A 58 -6.58 14.57 3.51
CA HIS A 58 -5.54 14.03 2.62
C HIS A 58 -4.66 15.14 2.01
N LYS A 59 -5.22 16.33 1.79
CA LYS A 59 -4.49 17.48 1.24
C LYS A 59 -3.42 18.02 2.20
N ASP A 60 -3.65 17.91 3.51
CA ASP A 60 -2.82 18.49 4.57
C ASP A 60 -1.73 17.51 5.05
N VAL A 61 -1.89 16.21 4.77
CA VAL A 61 -0.93 15.15 5.15
C VAL A 61 0.49 15.48 4.69
N ARG A 62 0.63 15.96 3.45
CA ARG A 62 1.93 16.36 2.89
C ARG A 62 2.59 17.45 3.73
N ASP A 63 1.84 18.48 4.08
CA ASP A 63 2.37 19.65 4.80
C ASP A 63 2.84 19.29 6.21
N VAL A 64 2.27 18.24 6.79
CA VAL A 64 2.73 17.65 8.05
C VAL A 64 3.97 16.79 7.84
N LEU A 65 3.96 15.88 6.84
CA LEU A 65 5.06 14.96 6.59
C LEU A 65 6.37 15.70 6.30
N ILE A 66 6.35 16.78 5.51
CA ILE A 66 7.56 17.54 5.16
C ILE A 66 8.24 18.23 6.36
N GLN A 67 7.58 18.32 7.52
CA GLN A 67 8.17 18.86 8.75
C GLN A 67 9.05 17.81 9.48
N GLY A 68 8.89 16.53 9.13
CA GLY A 68 9.58 15.42 9.77
C GLY A 68 10.84 14.96 9.03
N HIS A 69 11.66 14.19 9.74
CA HIS A 69 12.84 13.51 9.18
C HIS A 69 12.65 12.00 9.08
N ILE A 70 11.88 11.45 10.01
CA ILE A 70 11.66 10.01 10.19
C ILE A 70 10.15 9.80 10.33
N PHE A 71 9.60 8.84 9.59
CA PHE A 71 8.22 8.39 9.72
C PHE A 71 8.17 7.06 10.46
N LEU A 72 7.27 6.96 11.43
CA LEU A 72 7.10 5.79 12.27
C LEU A 72 5.73 5.15 12.03
N ASN A 73 5.71 3.89 11.62
CA ASN A 73 4.50 3.07 11.58
C ASN A 73 4.55 1.97 12.64
N THR A 74 3.58 1.95 13.53
CA THR A 74 3.46 0.98 14.62
C THR A 74 2.35 -0.05 14.43
N SER A 75 1.77 -0.13 13.23
CA SER A 75 0.61 -0.98 12.95
C SER A 75 0.89 -2.46 13.29
N LEU A 76 -0.11 -3.16 13.84
CA LEU A 76 0.01 -4.58 14.19
C LEU A 76 -0.35 -5.50 13.02
N THR A 77 -1.11 -4.98 12.07
CA THR A 77 -1.47 -5.68 10.82
C THR A 77 -1.66 -4.65 9.73
N GLU A 78 -0.99 -4.82 8.59
CA GLU A 78 -1.17 -3.94 7.42
C GLU A 78 -0.91 -4.72 6.13
N ALA A 79 -1.66 -4.40 5.07
CA ALA A 79 -1.48 -5.02 3.77
C ALA A 79 -0.47 -4.24 2.92
N PHE A 80 -0.56 -2.91 2.89
CA PHE A 80 0.30 -2.08 2.03
C PHE A 80 0.64 -0.71 2.65
N CYS A 81 -0.16 -0.21 3.61
CA CYS A 81 0.06 1.06 4.30
C CYS A 81 0.47 2.23 3.39
N MET A 82 -0.52 2.91 2.79
CA MET A 82 -0.27 4.07 1.92
C MET A 82 0.55 5.19 2.60
N ALA A 83 0.40 5.36 3.92
CA ALA A 83 1.13 6.37 4.68
C ALA A 83 2.66 6.18 4.61
N ILE A 84 3.15 4.94 4.54
CA ILE A 84 4.58 4.66 4.34
C ILE A 84 5.05 5.20 2.98
N LEU A 85 4.25 5.00 1.93
CA LEU A 85 4.56 5.47 0.59
C LEU A 85 4.52 7.00 0.52
N GLU A 86 3.54 7.63 1.16
CA GLU A 86 3.41 9.10 1.25
C GLU A 86 4.61 9.71 1.99
N ALA A 87 5.00 9.14 3.12
CA ALA A 87 6.15 9.58 3.91
C ALA A 87 7.47 9.44 3.13
N ALA A 88 7.71 8.29 2.52
CA ALA A 88 8.90 8.07 1.71
C ALA A 88 8.89 8.96 0.44
N SER A 89 7.72 9.26 -0.12
CA SER A 89 7.58 10.23 -1.21
C SER A 89 7.91 11.66 -0.77
N CYS A 90 7.70 11.99 0.51
CA CYS A 90 8.16 13.25 1.10
C CYS A 90 9.64 13.25 1.49
N GLY A 91 10.34 12.12 1.29
CA GLY A 91 11.77 11.99 1.55
C GLY A 91 12.12 11.62 3.00
N LEU A 92 11.17 11.11 3.78
CA LEU A 92 11.41 10.69 5.16
C LEU A 92 12.01 9.28 5.20
N GLN A 93 12.90 9.04 6.16
CA GLN A 93 13.32 7.68 6.49
C GLN A 93 12.16 6.94 7.18
N VAL A 94 11.80 5.76 6.70
CA VAL A 94 10.70 4.98 7.28
C VAL A 94 11.25 3.99 8.30
N VAL A 95 10.62 3.96 9.49
CA VAL A 95 10.73 2.91 10.50
C VAL A 95 9.36 2.28 10.66
N SER A 96 9.23 0.97 10.49
CA SER A 96 7.94 0.30 10.53
C SER A 96 8.02 -1.08 11.17
N THR A 97 6.91 -1.54 11.72
CA THR A 97 6.72 -2.95 12.07
C THR A 97 6.76 -3.84 10.82
N LYS A 98 7.32 -5.05 10.96
CA LYS A 98 7.45 -6.08 9.94
C LYS A 98 6.21 -6.99 9.93
N VAL A 99 5.05 -6.42 9.60
CA VAL A 99 3.76 -7.13 9.61
C VAL A 99 3.10 -7.12 8.24
N GLY A 100 2.32 -8.17 7.94
CA GLY A 100 1.60 -8.32 6.67
C GLY A 100 2.46 -8.02 5.44
N GLY A 101 1.99 -7.13 4.56
CA GLY A 101 2.68 -6.80 3.31
C GLY A 101 3.65 -5.62 3.40
N ILE A 102 3.86 -5.02 4.59
CA ILE A 102 4.79 -3.90 4.79
C ILE A 102 6.20 -4.14 4.19
N PRO A 103 6.82 -5.33 4.34
CA PRO A 103 8.16 -5.57 3.78
C PRO A 103 8.22 -5.48 2.25
N GLU A 104 7.07 -5.52 1.57
CA GLU A 104 6.98 -5.45 0.10
C GLU A 104 6.72 -4.03 -0.42
N VAL A 105 6.45 -3.07 0.48
CA VAL A 105 6.03 -1.70 0.12
C VAL A 105 7.21 -0.83 -0.31
N LEU A 106 8.37 -1.00 0.31
CA LEU A 106 9.56 -0.23 0.00
C LEU A 106 10.79 -1.13 -0.03
N PRO A 107 11.81 -0.78 -0.83
CA PRO A 107 13.10 -1.46 -0.80
C PRO A 107 13.72 -1.47 0.61
N GLU A 108 14.42 -2.56 0.96
CA GLU A 108 15.05 -2.73 2.28
C GLU A 108 16.00 -1.59 2.68
N ASN A 109 16.61 -0.92 1.70
CA ASN A 109 17.52 0.20 1.95
C ASN A 109 16.80 1.51 2.33
N LEU A 110 15.48 1.59 2.16
CA LEU A 110 14.67 2.77 2.50
C LEU A 110 13.79 2.57 3.74
N THR A 111 13.73 1.36 4.30
CA THR A 111 12.92 1.04 5.47
C THR A 111 13.72 0.30 6.53
N ILE A 112 13.57 0.71 7.78
CA ILE A 112 14.01 -0.07 8.93
C ILE A 112 12.80 -0.85 9.44
N LEU A 113 12.83 -2.17 9.27
CA LEU A 113 11.75 -3.07 9.68
C LEU A 113 12.05 -3.64 11.07
N CYS A 114 11.07 -3.54 11.96
CA CYS A 114 11.15 -3.93 13.37
C CYS A 114 10.09 -4.96 13.72
N GLU A 115 10.32 -5.76 14.76
CA GLU A 115 9.25 -6.58 15.34
C GLU A 115 8.20 -5.68 16.03
N PRO A 116 6.91 -6.07 16.09
CA PRO A 116 5.84 -5.28 16.70
C PRO A 116 5.94 -5.24 18.24
N SER A 117 7.00 -4.63 18.75
CA SER A 117 7.30 -4.45 20.16
C SER A 117 7.92 -3.09 20.41
N VAL A 118 7.66 -2.50 21.58
CA VAL A 118 8.22 -1.20 21.99
C VAL A 118 9.74 -1.20 21.86
N LYS A 119 10.40 -2.23 22.42
CA LYS A 119 11.86 -2.37 22.40
C LYS A 119 12.43 -2.36 20.98
N SER A 120 11.89 -3.19 20.07
CA SER A 120 12.42 -3.29 18.70
C SER A 120 12.18 -2.00 17.91
N LEU A 121 11.05 -1.31 18.13
CA LEU A 121 10.76 -0.03 17.50
C LEU A 121 11.65 1.09 18.04
N CYS A 122 11.92 1.13 19.35
CA CYS A 122 12.91 2.04 19.95
C CYS A 122 14.28 1.81 19.32
N GLU A 123 14.78 0.57 19.25
CA GLU A 123 16.06 0.25 18.60
C GLU A 123 16.09 0.69 17.12
N GLY A 124 15.00 0.50 16.38
CA GLY A 124 14.87 0.95 14.99
C GLY A 124 14.89 2.47 14.83
N LEU A 125 14.19 3.19 15.70
CA LEU A 125 14.18 4.66 15.74
C LEU A 125 15.55 5.20 16.14
N GLU A 126 16.20 4.61 17.13
CA GLU A 126 17.56 4.99 17.53
C GLU A 126 18.56 4.82 16.38
N LYS A 127 18.45 3.71 15.63
CA LYS A 127 19.23 3.51 14.41
C LYS A 127 18.95 4.62 13.39
N ALA A 128 17.68 4.95 13.11
CA ALA A 128 17.33 6.03 12.20
C ALA A 128 17.86 7.40 12.65
N ILE A 129 17.72 7.73 13.94
CA ILE A 129 18.24 8.97 14.55
C ILE A 129 19.77 9.02 14.45
N SER A 130 20.45 7.90 14.69
CA SER A 130 21.91 7.82 14.57
C SER A 130 22.38 8.09 13.13
N GLN A 131 21.69 7.51 12.14
CA GLN A 131 21.98 7.70 10.72
C GLN A 131 21.69 9.13 10.26
N LEU A 132 20.65 9.77 10.82
CA LEU A 132 20.34 11.17 10.58
C LEU A 132 21.47 12.07 11.09
N LYS A 133 21.90 11.86 12.34
CA LYS A 133 22.98 12.64 12.97
C LYS A 133 24.34 12.44 12.29
N SER A 134 24.62 11.23 11.79
CA SER A 134 25.87 10.92 11.08
C SER A 134 25.86 11.33 9.60
N GLY A 135 24.73 11.83 9.07
CA GLY A 135 24.58 12.14 7.65
C GLY A 135 24.62 10.90 6.74
N THR A 136 24.39 9.71 7.30
CA THR A 136 24.38 8.44 6.56
C THR A 136 23.01 8.13 5.97
N LEU A 137 21.94 8.79 6.43
CA LEU A 137 20.65 8.71 5.77
C LEU A 137 20.74 9.23 4.33
N PRO A 138 20.09 8.56 3.37
CA PRO A 138 19.96 9.10 2.03
C PRO A 138 19.30 10.47 2.07
N ALA A 139 19.79 11.40 1.25
CA ALA A 139 19.17 12.71 1.12
C ALA A 139 17.67 12.55 0.74
N PRO A 140 16.76 13.40 1.28
CA PRO A 140 15.33 13.30 1.01
C PRO A 140 14.98 13.25 -0.50
N GLU A 141 15.71 14.00 -1.31
CA GLU A 141 15.62 13.98 -2.78
C GLU A 141 15.93 12.59 -3.40
N ASN A 142 16.91 11.86 -2.86
CA ASN A 142 17.24 10.52 -3.32
C ASN A 142 16.12 9.54 -2.97
N ILE A 143 15.59 9.61 -1.75
CA ILE A 143 14.46 8.77 -1.32
C ILE A 143 13.25 9.03 -2.22
N HIS A 144 12.90 10.31 -2.45
CA HIS A 144 11.83 10.70 -3.37
C HIS A 144 12.05 10.15 -4.79
N ASN A 145 13.26 10.33 -5.34
CA ASN A 145 13.58 9.91 -6.72
C ASN A 145 13.46 8.40 -6.90
N ILE A 146 13.86 7.62 -5.89
CA ILE A 146 13.67 6.17 -5.87
C ILE A 146 12.16 5.89 -5.91
N VAL A 147 11.41 6.34 -4.89
CA VAL A 147 9.99 6.02 -4.69
C VAL A 147 9.10 6.42 -5.87
N LYS A 148 9.36 7.59 -6.48
CA LYS A 148 8.65 8.12 -7.65
C LYS A 148 8.54 7.11 -8.82
N THR A 149 9.49 6.18 -8.94
CA THR A 149 9.54 5.21 -10.05
C THR A 149 8.82 3.89 -9.75
N PHE A 150 8.63 3.51 -8.48
CA PHE A 150 8.09 2.20 -8.10
C PHE A 150 6.58 2.10 -8.25
N TYR A 151 5.83 3.12 -7.83
CA TYR A 151 4.37 3.07 -7.70
C TYR A 151 3.64 4.10 -8.57
N THR A 152 4.13 4.32 -9.79
CA THR A 152 3.34 5.09 -10.77
C THR A 152 2.11 4.29 -11.18
N TRP A 153 0.97 4.95 -11.36
CA TRP A 153 -0.25 4.31 -11.84
C TRP A 153 -0.04 3.51 -13.14
N ARG A 154 0.83 4.01 -14.02
CA ARG A 154 1.22 3.30 -15.25
C ARG A 154 1.93 1.98 -14.96
N ASN A 155 2.90 1.97 -14.05
CA ASN A 155 3.63 0.76 -13.67
C ASN A 155 2.71 -0.24 -12.95
N VAL A 156 1.86 0.24 -12.04
CA VAL A 156 0.85 -0.60 -11.37
C VAL A 156 -0.09 -1.24 -12.39
N ALA A 157 -0.66 -0.45 -13.30
CA ALA A 157 -1.55 -0.95 -14.36
C ALA A 157 -0.85 -2.00 -15.23
N GLU A 158 0.37 -1.74 -15.71
CA GLU A 158 1.12 -2.67 -16.56
C GLU A 158 1.44 -3.99 -15.83
N ARG A 159 1.79 -3.92 -14.54
CA ARG A 159 2.02 -5.12 -13.71
C ARG A 159 0.74 -5.91 -13.51
N THR A 160 -0.38 -5.23 -13.26
CA THR A 160 -1.69 -5.86 -13.12
C THR A 160 -2.12 -6.54 -14.43
N GLU A 161 -2.01 -5.85 -15.57
CA GLU A 161 -2.32 -6.42 -16.90
C GLU A 161 -1.54 -7.71 -17.15
N LYS A 162 -0.24 -7.76 -16.85
CA LYS A 162 0.58 -8.98 -17.00
C LYS A 162 0.03 -10.18 -16.20
N VAL A 163 -0.52 -9.93 -15.01
CA VAL A 163 -1.14 -10.99 -14.20
C VAL A 163 -2.46 -11.44 -14.82
N TYR A 164 -3.30 -10.49 -15.25
CA TYR A 164 -4.57 -10.79 -15.91
C TYR A 164 -4.36 -11.57 -17.22
N ASP A 165 -3.41 -11.14 -18.06
CA ASP A 165 -3.05 -11.84 -19.30
C ASP A 165 -2.59 -13.27 -19.03
N ARG A 166 -1.74 -13.46 -18.01
CA ARG A 166 -1.28 -14.79 -17.60
C ARG A 166 -2.44 -15.67 -17.16
N VAL A 167 -3.32 -15.17 -16.30
CA VAL A 167 -4.46 -15.94 -15.79
C VAL A 167 -5.51 -16.17 -16.88
N SER A 168 -5.63 -15.27 -17.86
CA SER A 168 -6.60 -15.40 -18.95
C SER A 168 -6.34 -16.59 -19.87
N VAL A 169 -5.07 -17.00 -20.00
CA VAL A 169 -4.66 -18.16 -20.81
C VAL A 169 -4.60 -19.46 -20.01
N GLU A 170 -4.73 -19.40 -18.68
CA GLU A 170 -4.76 -20.60 -17.85
C GLU A 170 -6.06 -21.38 -18.09
N ALA A 171 -5.92 -22.68 -18.34
CA ALA A 171 -7.06 -23.55 -18.54
C ALA A 171 -7.93 -23.58 -17.28
N VAL A 172 -9.16 -23.09 -17.41
CA VAL A 172 -10.16 -23.12 -16.34
C VAL A 172 -10.38 -24.58 -15.92
N LEU A 173 -10.07 -24.90 -14.66
CA LEU A 173 -10.25 -26.26 -14.16
C LEU A 173 -11.71 -26.71 -14.33
N PRO A 174 -11.96 -27.88 -14.94
CA PRO A 174 -13.32 -28.38 -15.11
C PRO A 174 -13.97 -28.65 -13.75
N MET A 175 -15.29 -28.48 -13.66
CA MET A 175 -16.07 -28.56 -12.42
C MET A 175 -15.75 -29.82 -11.60
N LYS A 176 -15.62 -30.97 -12.25
CA LYS A 176 -15.25 -32.23 -11.61
C LYS A 176 -13.95 -32.12 -10.81
N ARG A 177 -12.88 -31.58 -11.41
CA ARG A 177 -11.59 -31.41 -10.72
C ARG A 177 -11.64 -30.37 -9.61
N ARG A 178 -12.50 -29.36 -9.72
CA ARG A 178 -12.74 -28.39 -8.62
C ARG A 178 -13.39 -29.08 -7.43
N LEU A 179 -14.40 -29.90 -7.68
CA LEU A 179 -15.10 -30.68 -6.67
C LEU A 179 -14.17 -31.69 -5.96
N ASP A 180 -13.38 -32.42 -6.74
CA ASP A 180 -12.41 -33.39 -6.23
C ASP A 180 -11.38 -32.73 -5.29
N ARG A 181 -10.91 -31.51 -5.61
CA ARG A 181 -10.02 -30.72 -4.73
C ARG A 181 -10.71 -30.31 -3.42
N LEU A 182 -11.94 -29.81 -3.50
CA LEU A 182 -12.68 -29.38 -2.30
C LEU A 182 -12.95 -30.55 -1.35
N ILE A 183 -13.34 -31.70 -1.88
CA ILE A 183 -13.64 -32.90 -1.08
C ILE A 183 -12.35 -33.48 -0.49
N SER A 184 -11.25 -33.50 -1.24
CA SER A 184 -9.99 -34.13 -0.78
C SER A 184 -9.15 -33.27 0.16
N HIS A 185 -9.18 -31.94 0.05
CA HIS A 185 -8.27 -31.05 0.81
C HIS A 185 -8.90 -30.37 2.02
N CYS A 186 -10.24 -30.27 2.10
CA CYS A 186 -10.90 -29.57 3.21
C CYS A 186 -11.41 -30.52 4.32
N GLY A 187 -11.09 -31.81 4.25
CA GLY A 187 -11.50 -32.82 5.24
C GLY A 187 -12.89 -33.43 4.97
N PRO A 188 -13.23 -34.56 5.61
CA PRO A 188 -14.33 -35.44 5.21
C PRO A 188 -15.73 -34.90 5.51
N VAL A 189 -15.90 -33.81 6.26
CA VAL A 189 -17.21 -33.17 6.49
C VAL A 189 -17.25 -31.82 5.79
N THR A 190 -16.29 -30.95 6.08
CA THR A 190 -16.20 -29.60 5.50
C THR A 190 -16.03 -29.63 3.98
N GLY A 191 -15.31 -30.62 3.43
CA GLY A 191 -15.15 -30.78 1.99
C GLY A 191 -16.47 -31.03 1.25
N TYR A 192 -17.37 -31.85 1.81
CA TYR A 192 -18.70 -32.05 1.21
C TYR A 192 -19.60 -30.83 1.35
N ILE A 193 -19.49 -30.07 2.46
CA ILE A 193 -20.21 -28.80 2.63
C ILE A 193 -19.77 -27.79 1.57
N PHE A 194 -18.45 -27.61 1.37
CA PHE A 194 -17.94 -26.71 0.33
C PHE A 194 -18.26 -27.19 -1.08
N ALA A 195 -18.23 -28.50 -1.33
CA ALA A 195 -18.64 -29.10 -2.59
C ALA A 195 -20.11 -28.79 -2.91
N PHE A 196 -21.00 -28.95 -1.93
CA PHE A 196 -22.42 -28.60 -2.06
C PHE A 196 -22.61 -27.10 -2.35
N LEU A 197 -21.93 -26.22 -1.60
CA LEU A 197 -21.97 -24.77 -1.85
C LEU A 197 -21.42 -24.38 -3.23
N ALA A 198 -20.39 -25.08 -3.72
CA ALA A 198 -19.84 -24.86 -5.06
C ALA A 198 -20.82 -25.27 -6.16
N VAL A 199 -21.52 -26.41 -5.98
CA VAL A 199 -22.59 -26.84 -6.90
C VAL A 199 -23.75 -25.86 -6.87
N LEU A 200 -24.17 -25.40 -5.70
CA LEU A 200 -25.23 -24.40 -5.56
C LEU A 200 -24.87 -23.08 -6.26
N ASN A 201 -23.64 -22.58 -6.06
CA ASN A 201 -23.15 -21.40 -6.77
C ASN A 201 -23.09 -21.61 -8.28
N PHE A 202 -22.74 -22.81 -8.74
CA PHE A 202 -22.75 -23.12 -10.18
C PHE A 202 -24.16 -23.13 -10.76
N LEU A 203 -25.13 -23.73 -10.06
CA LEU A 203 -26.54 -23.68 -10.45
C LEU A 203 -27.05 -22.24 -10.47
N PHE A 204 -26.67 -21.44 -9.48
CA PHE A 204 -26.98 -20.02 -9.45
C PHE A 204 -26.37 -19.26 -10.64
N LEU A 205 -25.11 -19.55 -11.00
CA LEU A 205 -24.48 -18.99 -12.19
C LEU A 205 -25.21 -19.39 -13.48
N VAL A 206 -25.64 -20.65 -13.60
CA VAL A 206 -26.44 -21.12 -14.75
C VAL A 206 -27.77 -20.38 -14.82
N PHE A 207 -28.42 -20.19 -13.68
CA PHE A 207 -29.65 -19.40 -13.59
C PHE A 207 -29.43 -17.93 -13.98
N LEU A 208 -28.34 -17.29 -13.51
CA LEU A 208 -27.98 -15.93 -13.90
C LEU A 208 -27.71 -15.82 -15.40
N LYS A 209 -27.00 -16.79 -16.00
CA LYS A 209 -26.77 -16.83 -17.45
C LYS A 209 -28.04 -17.04 -18.26
N TRP A 210 -29.02 -17.75 -17.69
CA TRP A 210 -30.33 -17.90 -18.31
C TRP A 210 -31.14 -16.60 -18.25
N MET A 211 -31.09 -15.87 -17.13
CA MET A 211 -31.75 -14.57 -17.00
C MET A 211 -31.09 -13.46 -17.82
N THR A 212 -29.75 -13.43 -17.84
CA THR A 212 -28.94 -12.42 -18.54
C THR A 212 -27.85 -13.14 -19.34
N PRO A 213 -28.14 -13.53 -20.59
CA PRO A 213 -27.18 -14.20 -21.46
C PRO A 213 -25.90 -13.38 -21.66
N ASP A 214 -24.76 -14.07 -21.65
CA ASP A 214 -23.42 -13.47 -21.86
C ASP A 214 -23.34 -12.66 -23.18
N SER A 215 -24.20 -12.99 -24.17
CA SER A 215 -24.27 -12.28 -25.46
C SER A 215 -24.79 -10.83 -25.37
N ILE A 216 -25.41 -10.45 -24.25
CA ILE A 216 -25.94 -9.10 -24.00
C ILE A 216 -24.88 -8.21 -23.31
N ILE A 217 -23.83 -8.82 -22.76
CA ILE A 217 -22.77 -8.08 -22.06
C ILE A 217 -21.85 -7.45 -23.10
N ASP A 218 -21.81 -6.11 -23.11
CA ASP A 218 -20.90 -5.37 -23.97
C ASP A 218 -19.46 -5.81 -23.71
N VAL A 219 -18.77 -6.23 -24.77
CA VAL A 219 -17.35 -6.55 -24.69
C VAL A 219 -16.60 -5.24 -24.51
N ALA A 220 -15.95 -5.08 -23.36
CA ALA A 220 -15.10 -3.93 -23.10
C ALA A 220 -14.01 -3.85 -24.17
N ILE A 221 -14.08 -2.82 -25.01
CA ILE A 221 -13.05 -2.54 -26.01
C ILE A 221 -11.80 -2.12 -25.24
N ASP A 222 -10.67 -2.79 -25.50
CA ASP A 222 -9.37 -2.31 -25.05
C ASP A 222 -9.13 -0.95 -25.71
N ALA A 223 -9.33 0.14 -24.96
CA ALA A 223 -9.23 1.49 -25.50
C ALA A 223 -7.76 1.92 -25.56
N THR A 224 -7.04 1.78 -24.45
CA THR A 224 -5.74 2.42 -24.21
C THR A 224 -4.58 1.44 -23.99
N GLY A 225 -4.81 0.14 -23.99
CA GLY A 225 -3.79 -0.88 -23.79
C GLY A 225 -2.80 -0.99 -24.96
N PRO A 226 -1.78 -1.86 -24.83
CA PRO A 226 -0.79 -2.11 -25.88
C PRO A 226 -1.41 -2.56 -27.22
N ARG A 227 -2.60 -3.16 -27.18
CA ARG A 227 -3.41 -3.56 -28.35
C ARG A 227 -4.67 -2.71 -28.51
N GLY A 228 -4.72 -1.56 -27.84
CA GLY A 228 -5.90 -0.74 -27.74
C GLY A 228 -6.34 -0.11 -29.07
N ALA A 229 -7.65 0.08 -29.23
CA ALA A 229 -8.23 0.71 -30.41
C ALA A 229 -7.74 2.15 -30.62
N TRP A 230 -7.36 2.86 -29.54
CA TRP A 230 -6.96 4.28 -29.59
C TRP A 230 -5.46 4.46 -29.88
N THR A 231 -4.60 3.49 -29.56
CA THR A 231 -3.17 3.53 -29.87
C THR A 231 -2.90 3.38 -31.38
N HIS A 232 -3.70 2.57 -32.09
CA HIS A 232 -3.65 2.47 -33.55
C HIS A 232 -4.11 3.75 -34.27
N GLN A 233 -5.12 4.44 -33.73
CA GLN A 233 -5.58 5.72 -34.28
C GLN A 233 -4.58 6.86 -34.03
N TYR A 234 -3.92 6.90 -32.87
CA TYR A 234 -2.92 7.93 -32.56
C TYR A 234 -1.69 7.84 -33.47
N SER A 235 -1.18 6.64 -33.77
CA SER A 235 -0.03 6.48 -34.67
C SER A 235 -0.34 6.87 -36.11
N HIS A 236 -1.55 6.55 -36.59
CA HIS A 236 -2.03 6.97 -37.92
C HIS A 236 -2.27 8.47 -38.03
N ARG A 237 -2.77 9.11 -36.96
CA ARG A 237 -2.99 10.57 -36.93
C ARG A 237 -1.67 11.33 -36.85
N LYS A 238 -0.69 10.85 -36.09
CA LYS A 238 0.66 11.43 -36.02
C LYS A 238 1.41 11.32 -37.35
N ARG A 239 1.39 10.16 -38.02
CA ARG A 239 1.95 9.99 -39.38
C ARG A 239 1.26 10.86 -40.44
N ARG A 240 -0.05 11.08 -40.34
CA ARG A 240 -0.78 12.01 -41.24
C ARG A 240 -0.41 13.47 -40.99
N HIS A 241 -0.14 13.86 -39.74
CA HIS A 241 0.27 15.22 -39.42
C HIS A 241 1.72 15.51 -39.86
N GLU A 242 2.65 14.57 -39.63
CA GLU A 242 4.04 14.66 -40.11
C GLU A 242 4.11 14.69 -41.65
N ASN A 243 3.33 13.87 -42.36
CA ASN A 243 3.29 13.90 -43.83
C ASN A 243 2.65 15.17 -44.40
N ASN A 244 1.68 15.78 -43.70
CA ASN A 244 1.08 17.05 -44.12
C ASN A 244 1.96 18.27 -43.83
N GLU A 245 2.81 18.20 -42.80
CA GLU A 245 3.83 19.23 -42.57
C GLU A 245 4.94 19.14 -43.61
N ILE A 246 5.43 17.95 -43.94
CA ILE A 246 6.46 17.76 -44.99
C ILE A 246 5.95 18.15 -46.38
N SER A 247 4.66 18.01 -46.66
CA SER A 247 4.04 18.42 -47.93
C SER A 247 3.80 19.94 -48.06
N LYS A 248 3.87 20.71 -46.97
CA LYS A 248 3.67 22.18 -46.99
C LYS A 248 4.98 22.97 -47.02
N THR A 249 6.12 22.29 -46.91
CA THR A 249 7.46 22.90 -46.91
C THR A 249 8.24 22.65 -48.21
N ARG A 250 7.54 22.39 -49.32
CA ARG A 250 8.12 22.21 -50.65
C ARG A 250 7.47 23.12 -51.68
#